data_AF-A0A952GHD4-F1
#
_entry.id   AF-A0A952GHD4-F1
#
_cell.length_a   1.000
_cell.length_b   1.000
_cell.length_c   1.000
_cell.angle_alpha   90.00
_cell.angle_beta   90.00
_cell.angle_gamma   90.00
#
_symmetry.space_group_name_H-M   'P 1'
#
loop_
_entity.id
_entity.type
_entity.pdbx_description
1 polymer ?
#
loop_
_entity_poly.entity_id
_entity_poly.type
_entity_poly.pdbx_seq_one_letter_code
_entity_poly.pdbx_strand_id
1 'polypeptide(L)' 'DGVFVEPASAAGVAGLLLEHGEGADLRGQTVVVTVTGHGLKDIDTALSTFTELVDTVVDADVESAARAAGLA' A
#
# COMPACT_ATOMS: atom_id res chain seq x y z
N ASP A 1 2.09 -7.00 3.93
CA ASP A 1 1.69 -6.65 5.31
C ASP A 1 0.26 -6.16 5.45
N GLY A 2 -0.29 -5.41 4.48
CA GLY A 2 -1.70 -5.00 4.54
C GLY A 2 -2.02 -4.01 5.68
N VAL A 3 -1.00 -3.34 6.23
CA VAL A 3 -1.13 -2.34 7.29
C VAL A 3 -1.23 -0.96 6.65
N PHE A 4 -2.37 -0.28 6.80
CA PHE A 4 -2.60 1.04 6.23
C PHE A 4 -2.26 2.15 7.24
N VAL A 5 -1.17 2.88 7.00
CA VAL A 5 -0.59 3.85 7.94
C VAL A 5 -0.47 5.24 7.32
N GLU A 6 -0.44 6.27 8.16
CA GLU A 6 -0.19 7.65 7.70
C GLU A 6 1.26 7.82 7.19
N PRO A 7 1.55 8.82 6.33
CA PRO A 7 2.90 9.01 5.76
C PRO A 7 4.02 9.11 6.80
N ALA A 8 3.78 9.79 7.92
CA ALA A 8 4.75 9.89 9.01
C ALA A 8 5.10 8.53 9.63
N SER A 9 4.13 7.62 9.73
CA SER A 9 4.36 6.25 10.21
C SER A 9 5.10 5.38 9.18
N ALA A 10 4.90 5.63 7.88
CA ALA A 10 5.62 4.92 6.81
C ALA A 10 7.11 5.28 6.73
N ALA A 11 7.51 6.45 7.26
CA ALA A 11 8.89 6.93 7.20
C ALA A 11 9.92 5.97 7.85
N GLY A 12 9.54 5.29 8.94
CA GLY A 12 10.42 4.33 9.60
C GLY A 12 10.76 3.14 8.71
N VAL A 13 9.77 2.60 7.97
CA VAL A 13 10.00 1.53 6.99
C VAL A 13 10.80 2.05 5.80
N ALA A 14 10.48 3.26 5.30
CA ALA A 14 11.21 3.87 4.19
C ALA A 14 12.70 4.06 4.51
N GLY A 15 13.03 4.51 5.71
CA GLY A 15 14.42 4.64 6.18
C GLY A 15 15.16 3.30 6.18
N LEU A 16 14.53 2.23 6.68
CA LEU A 16 15.13 0.90 6.68
C LEU A 16 15.39 0.37 5.26
N LEU A 17 14.48 0.64 4.32
CA LEU A 17 14.66 0.27 2.92
C LEU A 17 15.82 1.03 2.26
N LEU A 18 15.97 2.31 2.59
CA LEU A 18 17.09 3.13 2.11
C LEU A 18 18.42 2.62 2.65
N GLU A 19 18.54 2.43 3.98
CA GLU A 19 19.76 1.91 4.61
C GLU A 19 20.16 0.55 4.02
N HIS A 20 19.18 -0.34 3.81
CA HIS A 20 19.44 -1.62 3.18
C HIS A 20 19.96 -1.48 1.73
N GLY A 21 19.38 -0.56 0.95
CA GLY A 21 19.84 -0.24 -0.41
C GLY A 21 21.25 0.35 -0.45
N GLU A 22 21.69 1.02 0.62
CA GLU A 22 23.03 1.57 0.79
C GLU A 22 24.04 0.56 1.36
N GLY A 23 23.61 -0.68 1.60
CA GLY A 23 24.49 -1.78 2.02
C GLY A 23 24.49 -2.06 3.53
N ALA A 24 23.55 -1.49 4.30
CA ALA A 24 23.39 -1.87 5.70
C ALA A 24 22.98 -3.35 5.82
N ASP A 25 23.70 -4.09 6.66
CA ASP A 25 23.42 -5.50 6.94
C ASP A 25 22.51 -5.65 8.16
N LEU A 26 21.23 -5.91 7.91
CA LEU A 26 20.22 -6.12 8.94
C LEU A 26 19.98 -7.60 9.28
N ARG A 27 20.78 -8.52 8.73
CA ARG A 27 20.58 -9.97 8.94
C ARG A 27 20.74 -10.34 10.41
N GLY A 28 19.80 -11.14 10.91
CA GLY A 28 19.78 -11.59 12.30
C GLY A 28 19.33 -10.53 13.31
N GLN A 29 19.02 -9.31 12.87
CA GLN A 29 18.50 -8.25 13.73
C GLN A 29 16.97 -8.30 13.80
N THR A 30 16.40 -7.85 14.93
CA THR A 30 14.96 -7.62 15.09
C THR A 30 14.73 -6.13 15.19
N VAL A 31 13.89 -5.58 14.30
CA VAL A 31 13.60 -4.15 14.24
C VAL A 31 12.11 -3.93 14.50
N VAL A 32 11.80 -2.91 15.29
CA VAL A 32 10.42 -2.48 15.57
C VAL A 32 10.22 -1.09 14.97
N VAL A 33 9.21 -0.96 14.12
CA VAL A 33 8.75 0.34 13.60
C VAL A 33 7.44 0.70 14.28
N THR A 34 7.43 1.83 14.98
CA THR A 34 6.23 2.33 15.66
C THR A 34 5.31 3.02 14.65
N VAL A 35 4.06 2.59 14.60
CA VAL A 35 2.99 3.24 13.85
C VAL A 35 2.26 4.22 14.77
N THR A 36 2.40 5.51 14.52
CA THR A 36 1.77 6.59 15.31
C THR A 36 0.33 6.88 14.88
N GLY A 37 -0.05 6.46 13.67
CA GLY A 37 -1.36 6.78 13.12
C GLY A 37 -1.81 5.88 11.98
N HIS A 38 -3.12 5.71 11.91
CA HIS A 38 -3.81 4.97 10.86
C HIS A 38 -3.87 5.80 9.56
N GLY A 39 -3.82 5.14 8.40
CA GLY A 39 -3.83 5.80 7.09
C GLY A 39 -5.07 6.67 6.81
N LEU A 40 -6.22 6.33 7.40
CA LEU A 40 -7.45 7.18 7.39
C LEU A 40 -7.24 8.61 7.93
N LYS A 41 -6.15 8.91 8.64
CA LYS A 41 -5.85 10.29 9.06
C LYS A 41 -5.51 11.20 7.87
N ASP A 42 -4.99 10.62 6.79
CA ASP A 42 -4.56 11.34 5.59
C ASP A 42 -5.02 10.59 4.34
N ILE A 43 -6.33 10.70 4.08
CA ILE A 43 -6.95 10.11 2.88
C ILE A 43 -6.51 10.83 1.61
N ASP A 44 -6.14 12.10 1.69
CA ASP A 44 -5.73 12.89 0.53
C ASP A 44 -4.44 12.33 -0.07
N THR A 45 -3.45 11.99 0.77
CA THR A 45 -2.24 11.31 0.30
C THR A 45 -2.57 9.96 -0.33
N ALA A 46 -3.47 9.18 0.27
CA ALA A 46 -3.87 7.89 -0.29
C ALA A 46 -4.56 8.03 -1.65
N LEU A 47 -5.39 9.06 -1.82
CA LEU A 47 -6.11 9.34 -3.06
C LEU A 47 -5.26 10.05 -4.12
N SER A 48 -4.16 10.71 -3.74
CA SER A 48 -3.29 11.46 -4.66
C SER A 48 -2.67 10.63 -5.78
N THR A 49 -2.55 9.32 -5.56
CA THR A 49 -2.01 8.37 -6.53
C THR A 49 -3.09 7.70 -7.38
N PHE A 50 -4.38 7.86 -7.01
CA PHE A 50 -5.51 7.40 -7.82
C PHE A 50 -5.85 8.47 -8.85
N THR A 51 -5.33 8.30 -10.07
CA THR A 51 -5.51 9.26 -11.17
C THR A 51 -6.74 8.97 -12.02
N GLU A 52 -7.15 7.71 -12.10
CA GLU A 52 -8.39 7.29 -12.76
C GLU A 52 -9.00 6.16 -11.94
N LEU A 53 -10.18 6.39 -11.34
CA LEU A 53 -11.03 5.28 -10.95
C LEU A 53 -11.29 4.51 -12.25
N VAL A 54 -10.76 3.28 -12.34
CA VAL A 54 -11.08 2.40 -13.46
C VAL A 54 -12.53 1.96 -13.24
N ASP A 55 -13.47 2.79 -13.69
CA ASP A 55 -14.88 2.46 -13.80
C ASP A 55 -15.02 1.43 -14.93
N THR A 56 -14.58 0.21 -14.67
CA THR A 56 -14.97 -0.93 -15.53
C THR A 56 -16.43 -1.21 -15.20
N VAL A 57 -17.31 -0.47 -15.88
CA VAL A 57 -18.75 -0.68 -15.79
C VAL A 57 -19.05 -1.99 -16.53
N VAL A 58 -19.61 -2.94 -15.80
CA VAL A 58 -20.03 -4.25 -16.32
C VAL A 58 -21.51 -4.45 -16.12
N ASP A 59 -22.10 -5.29 -16.97
CA ASP A 59 -23.45 -5.79 -16.73
C ASP A 59 -23.51 -6.59 -15.42
N ALA A 60 -24.69 -6.59 -14.79
CA ALA A 60 -24.94 -7.25 -13.50
C ALA A 60 -25.09 -8.78 -13.65
N ASP A 61 -24.12 -9.41 -14.31
CA ASP A 61 -24.05 -10.85 -14.53
C ASP A 61 -22.67 -11.43 -14.20
N VAL A 62 -22.65 -12.73 -13.93
CA VAL A 62 -21.45 -13.45 -13.44
C VAL A 62 -20.35 -13.50 -14.50
N GLU A 63 -20.71 -13.60 -15.77
CA GLU A 63 -19.74 -13.73 -16.87
C GLU A 63 -18.99 -12.41 -17.09
N SER A 64 -19.73 -11.30 -17.11
CA SER A 64 -19.18 -9.96 -17.22
C SER A 64 -18.28 -9.61 -16.03
N ALA A 65 -18.69 -9.96 -14.80
CA ALA A 65 -17.87 -9.76 -13.60
C ALA A 65 -16.60 -10.62 -13.60
N ALA A 66 -16.69 -11.91 -13.98
CA ALA A 66 -15.54 -12.81 -14.04
C ALA A 66 -14.49 -12.33 -15.06
N ARG A 67 -14.94 -11.86 -16.23
CA ARG A 67 -14.06 -11.29 -17.25
C ARG A 67 -13.34 -10.04 -16.77
N ALA A 68 -14.04 -9.12 -16.11
CA ALA A 68 -13.44 -7.90 -15.57
C ALA A 68 -12.44 -8.18 -14.43
N ALA A 69 -12.69 -9.20 -13.62
CA ALA A 69 -11.79 -9.64 -12.56
C ALA A 69 -10.59 -10.49 -13.05
N GLY A 70 -10.50 -10.80 -14.35
CA GLY A 70 -9.44 -11.65 -14.91
C GLY A 70 -9.57 -13.14 -14.55
N LEU A 71 -10.81 -13.61 -14.37
CA LEU A 71 -11.16 -14.96 -13.90
C LEU A 71 -11.89 -15.83 -14.95
N ALA A 72 -12.09 -15.30 -16.17
CA ALA A 72 -12.78 -15.97 -17.29
C ALA A 72 -11.83 -16.26 -18.46
#